data_AF-A0A7C8EM93-F1
#
_entry.id   AF-A0A7C8EM93-F1
#
_cell.length_a   1.000
_cell.length_b   1.000
_cell.length_c   1.000
_cell.angle_alpha   90.00
_cell.angle_beta   90.00
_cell.angle_gamma   90.00
#
_symmetry.space_group_name_H-M   'P 1'
#
loop_
_entity.id
_entity.type
_entity.pdbx_description
1 polymer ?
#
loop_
_entity_poly.entity_id
_entity_poly.type
_entity_poly.pdbx_seq_one_letter_code
_entity_poly.pdbx_strand_id
1 'polypeptide(L)'
;MRCGELVLFLGVVVGGGYALYDYARTSERLRVETITVDGALVLDEMDVITESGVTNADNLLFLDVNGVRDRVLAMPYVKSCRVERDFPNKVIVSIEERTAF
;
A
#
# COMPACT_ATOMS: atom_id res chain seq x y z
N MET A 1 -14.48 -23.78 33.25
CA MET A 1 -13.42 -22.79 32.99
C MET A 1 -13.64 -21.62 33.93
N ARG A 2 -12.68 -21.29 34.78
CA ARG A 2 -12.84 -20.24 35.79
C ARG A 2 -12.70 -18.88 35.12
N CYS A 3 -13.51 -17.89 35.51
CA CYS A 3 -13.53 -16.54 34.91
C CYS A 3 -12.13 -15.92 34.76
N GLY A 4 -11.21 -16.20 35.70
CA GLY A 4 -9.82 -15.73 35.63
C GLY A 4 -8.97 -16.32 34.51
N GLU A 5 -9.19 -17.57 34.08
CA GLU A 5 -8.44 -18.19 32.97
C GLU A 5 -8.81 -17.55 31.63
N LEU A 6 -10.09 -17.19 31.45
CA LEU A 6 -10.57 -16.49 30.26
C LEU A 6 -9.98 -15.08 30.15
N VAL A 7 -9.87 -14.35 31.26
CA VAL A 7 -9.30 -12.99 31.27
C VAL A 7 -7.81 -13.03 30.93
N LEU A 8 -7.06 -13.99 31.47
CA LEU A 8 -5.64 -14.20 31.14
C LEU A 8 -5.45 -14.53 29.66
N PHE A 9 -6.25 -15.46 29.14
CA PHE A 9 -6.18 -15.84 27.74
C PHE A 9 -6.49 -14.66 26.79
N LEU A 10 -7.56 -13.91 27.06
CA LEU A 10 -7.89 -12.69 26.32
C LEU A 10 -6.77 -11.66 26.39
N GLY A 11 -6.18 -11.45 27.57
CA GLY A 11 -5.05 -10.54 27.74
C GLY A 11 -3.85 -10.94 26.90
N VAL A 12 -3.51 -12.23 26.83
CA VAL A 12 -2.41 -12.74 26.00
C VAL A 12 -2.71 -12.59 24.51
N VAL A 13 -3.93 -12.88 24.07
CA VAL A 13 -4.32 -12.74 22.65
C VAL A 13 -4.28 -11.27 22.22
N VAL A 14 -4.84 -10.37 23.03
CA VAL A 14 -4.83 -8.92 22.74
C VAL A 14 -3.43 -8.35 22.80
N GLY A 15 -2.66 -8.66 23.86
CA GLY A 15 -1.28 -8.20 24.02
C GLY A 15 -0.35 -8.72 22.93
N GLY A 16 -0.47 -10.01 22.60
CA GLY A 16 0.29 -10.62 21.50
C GLY A 16 -0.08 -10.05 20.14
N GLY A 17 -1.37 -9.83 19.88
CA GLY A 17 -1.85 -9.18 18.66
C GLY A 17 -1.34 -7.74 18.53
N TYR A 18 -1.37 -6.96 19.61
CA TYR A 18 -0.84 -5.60 19.64
C TYR A 18 0.68 -5.57 19.38
N ALA A 19 1.45 -6.46 20.03
CA ALA A 19 2.90 -6.54 19.81
C ALA A 19 3.25 -6.91 18.37
N LEU A 20 2.51 -7.85 17.76
CA LEU A 20 2.69 -8.21 16.36
C LEU A 20 2.33 -7.06 15.41
N TYR A 21 1.24 -6.34 15.69
CA TYR A 21 0.84 -5.17 14.93
C TYR A 21 1.90 -4.06 14.97
N ASP A 22 2.42 -3.75 16.15
CA ASP A 22 3.46 -2.73 16.34
C ASP A 22 4.77 -3.12 15.64
N TYR A 23 5.17 -4.39 15.75
CA TYR A 23 6.33 -4.93 15.04
C TYR A 23 6.19 -4.82 13.52
N ALA A 24 5.03 -5.19 12.96
CA ALA A 24 4.78 -5.11 11.53
C ALA A 24 4.76 -3.66 11.03
N ARG A 25 4.22 -2.73 11.83
CA ARG A 25 4.12 -1.31 11.48
C ARG A 25 5.47 -0.60 11.49
N THR A 26 6.36 -0.97 12.40
CA THR A 26 7.68 -0.34 12.59
C THR A 26 8.80 -1.04 11.81
N SER A 27 8.50 -2.14 11.12
CA SER A 27 9.51 -2.88 10.36
C SER A 27 10.03 -2.08 9.17
N GLU A 28 11.33 -1.77 9.18
CA GLU A 28 12.00 -1.09 8.06
C GLU A 28 11.92 -1.89 6.75
N ARG A 29 11.91 -3.23 6.83
CA ARG A 29 11.84 -4.11 5.65
C ARG A 29 10.53 -3.98 4.87
N LEU A 30 9.47 -3.50 5.52
CA LEU A 30 8.17 -3.26 4.90
C LEU A 30 7.98 -1.82 4.44
N ARG A 31 8.99 -0.95 4.58
CA ARG A 31 8.92 0.38 4.00
C ARG A 31 8.97 0.27 2.49
N VAL A 32 8.22 1.14 1.81
CA VAL A 32 8.33 1.26 0.36
C VAL A 32 9.74 1.77 0.02
N GLU A 33 10.41 1.10 -0.91
CA GLU A 33 11.73 1.47 -1.43
C GLU A 33 11.71 1.64 -2.94
N THR A 34 10.85 0.90 -3.63
CA THR A 34 10.72 0.96 -5.09
C THR A 34 9.27 1.17 -5.48
N ILE A 35 9.06 2.13 -6.37
CA ILE A 35 7.77 2.41 -7.00
C ILE A 35 8.00 2.31 -8.50
N THR A 36 7.25 1.45 -9.17
CA THR A 36 7.33 1.30 -10.63
C THR A 36 5.99 1.65 -11.25
N VAL A 37 6.04 2.28 -12.43
CA VAL A 37 4.85 2.59 -13.21
C VAL A 37 4.91 1.79 -14.51
N ASP A 38 3.89 0.97 -14.75
CA ASP A 38 3.78 0.19 -15.98
C ASP A 38 2.68 0.78 -16.86
N GLY A 39 2.88 0.79 -18.18
CA GLY A 39 1.86 1.21 -19.14
C GLY A 39 1.71 2.73 -19.33
N ALA A 40 2.62 3.52 -18.76
CA ALA A 40 2.81 4.93 -19.12
C ALA A 40 3.43 5.00 -20.53
N LEU A 41 2.76 5.70 -21.44
CA LEU A 41 3.17 5.87 -22.84
C LEU A 41 3.41 7.34 -23.16
N VAL A 42 2.49 8.21 -22.72
CA VAL A 42 2.53 9.66 -22.89
C VAL A 42 2.72 10.37 -21.55
N LEU A 43 2.16 9.84 -20.47
CA LEU A 43 2.36 10.36 -19.12
C LEU A 43 3.80 10.11 -18.66
N ASP A 44 4.36 11.07 -17.94
CA ASP A 44 5.62 10.87 -17.24
C ASP A 44 5.40 9.95 -16.03
N GLU A 45 6.24 8.92 -15.87
CA GLU A 45 6.17 8.01 -14.75
C GLU A 45 6.28 8.74 -13.41
N MET A 46 7.10 9.80 -13.32
CA MET A 46 7.26 10.59 -12.09
C MET A 46 6.01 11.39 -11.74
N ASP A 47 5.25 11.85 -12.73
CA ASP A 47 3.96 12.51 -12.48
C ASP A 47 2.96 11.51 -11.89
N VAL A 48 2.92 10.29 -12.44
CA VAL A 48 2.06 9.20 -11.91
C VAL A 48 2.47 8.83 -10.49
N ILE A 49 3.78 8.71 -10.21
CA ILE A 49 4.28 8.43 -8.85
C ILE A 49 3.91 9.57 -7.90
N THR A 50 4.06 10.82 -8.33
CA THR A 50 3.73 11.99 -7.51
C THR A 50 2.24 12.01 -7.18
N GLU A 51 1.37 11.83 -8.17
CA GLU A 51 -0.08 11.83 -7.95
C GLU A 51 -0.56 10.61 -7.15
N SER A 52 0.14 9.48 -7.28
CA SER A 52 -0.12 8.29 -6.47
C SER A 52 -0.01 8.58 -4.97
N GLY A 53 0.78 9.58 -4.58
CA GLY A 53 1.05 9.94 -3.18
C GLY A 53 1.82 8.88 -2.40
N VAL A 54 2.34 7.84 -3.07
CA VAL A 54 3.17 6.81 -2.46
C VAL A 54 4.57 7.37 -2.27
N THR A 55 5.12 7.20 -1.06
CA THR A 55 6.45 7.66 -0.69
C THR A 55 7.21 6.56 0.04
N ASN A 56 8.52 6.73 0.17
CA ASN A 56 9.33 5.82 0.97
C ASN A 56 8.97 5.87 2.48
N ALA A 57 8.20 6.85 2.95
CA ALA A 57 7.71 6.89 4.33
C ALA A 57 6.59 5.88 4.59
N ASP A 58 5.96 5.36 3.55
CA ASP A 58 4.85 4.42 3.67
C ASP A 58 5.31 3.02 4.06
N ASN A 59 4.46 2.33 4.82
CA ASN A 59 4.61 0.91 5.11
C ASN A 59 3.74 0.13 4.11
N LEU A 60 4.38 -0.71 3.28
CA LEU A 60 3.74 -1.46 2.20
C LEU A 60 2.56 -2.31 2.69
N LEU A 61 2.69 -2.95 3.86
CA LEU A 61 1.65 -3.80 4.43
C LEU A 61 0.38 -3.00 4.76
N PHE A 62 0.54 -1.76 5.21
CA PHE A 62 -0.56 -0.87 5.61
C PHE A 62 -0.93 0.19 4.57
N LEU A 63 -0.26 0.21 3.42
CA LEU A 63 -0.51 1.17 2.34
C LEU A 63 -1.96 1.06 1.84
N ASP A 64 -2.68 2.16 1.71
CA ASP A 64 -4.01 2.17 1.12
C ASP A 64 -3.95 2.13 -0.42
N VAL A 65 -3.84 0.94 -0.98
CA VAL A 65 -3.77 0.72 -2.43
C VAL A 65 -5.02 1.18 -3.19
N ASN A 66 -6.19 1.22 -2.53
CA ASN A 66 -7.41 1.72 -3.16
C ASN A 66 -7.35 3.24 -3.28
N GLY A 67 -6.97 3.93 -2.21
CA GLY A 67 -6.76 5.37 -2.23
C GLY A 67 -5.67 5.79 -3.23
N VAL A 68 -4.57 5.03 -3.34
CA VAL A 68 -3.54 5.24 -4.36
C VAL A 68 -4.12 5.12 -5.76
N ARG A 69 -4.84 4.02 -6.05
CA ARG A 69 -5.49 3.80 -7.35
C ARG A 69 -6.45 4.94 -7.68
N ASP A 70 -7.29 5.34 -6.72
CA ASP A 70 -8.33 6.35 -6.95
C ASP A 70 -7.74 7.73 -7.25
N ARG A 71 -6.60 8.09 -6.64
CA ARG A 71 -5.84 9.30 -6.99
C ARG A 71 -5.29 9.24 -8.42
N VAL A 72 -4.64 8.14 -8.79
CA VAL A 72 -4.09 7.97 -10.15
C VAL A 72 -5.21 7.94 -11.20
N LEU A 73 -6.36 7.31 -10.91
CA LEU A 73 -7.53 7.31 -11.80
C LEU A 73 -8.15 8.69 -12.00
N ALA A 74 -7.94 9.64 -11.08
CA ALA A 74 -8.43 11.00 -11.23
C ALA A 74 -7.63 11.81 -12.27
N MET A 75 -6.46 11.32 -12.70
CA MET A 75 -5.68 11.95 -13.76
C MET A 75 -6.42 11.87 -15.11
N PRO A 76 -6.52 12.96 -15.89
CA PRO A 76 -7.33 13.01 -17.11
C PRO A 76 -6.97 11.94 -18.16
N TYR A 77 -5.68 11.62 -18.31
CA TYR A 77 -5.19 10.68 -19.32
C TYR A 77 -5.25 9.22 -18.88
N VAL A 78 -5.57 8.92 -17.61
CA VAL A 78 -5.65 7.55 -17.11
C VAL A 78 -7.05 6.99 -17.37
N LYS A 79 -7.13 5.90 -18.12
CA LYS A 79 -8.36 5.14 -18.40
C LYS A 79 -8.63 4.11 -17.32
N SER A 80 -7.60 3.37 -16.93
CA SER A 80 -7.67 2.37 -15.86
C SER A 80 -6.36 2.36 -15.06
N CYS A 81 -6.43 1.95 -13.80
CA CYS A 81 -5.27 1.85 -12.92
C CYS A 81 -5.43 0.62 -12.02
N ARG A 82 -4.33 -0.09 -11.83
CA ARG A 82 -4.18 -1.18 -10.88
C ARG A 82 -2.96 -0.91 -10.02
N VAL A 83 -3.11 -1.11 -8.72
CA VAL A 83 -2.02 -0.96 -7.75
C VAL A 83 -1.81 -2.29 -7.05
N GLU A 84 -0.61 -2.82 -7.13
CA GLU A 84 -0.21 -4.09 -6.52
C GLU A 84 0.94 -3.88 -5.54
N ARG A 85 0.97 -4.71 -4.49
CA ARG A 85 2.08 -4.78 -3.53
C ARG A 85 2.98 -5.93 -3.94
N ASP A 86 4.21 -5.63 -4.34
CA ASP A 86 5.25 -6.62 -4.58
C ASP A 86 6.15 -6.67 -3.33
N PHE A 87 5.82 -7.60 -2.43
CA PHE A 87 6.49 -7.70 -1.15
C PHE A 87 7.99 -8.05 -1.33
N PRO A 88 8.87 -7.51 -0.46
CA PRO A 88 8.54 -6.83 0.80
C PRO A 88 8.40 -5.31 0.74
N ASN A 89 8.89 -4.64 -0.30
CA ASN A 89 9.18 -3.20 -0.30
C ASN A 89 8.86 -2.48 -1.63
N LYS A 90 8.12 -3.11 -2.55
CA LYS A 90 7.81 -2.53 -3.86
C LYS A 90 6.31 -2.31 -4.08
N VAL A 91 5.99 -1.19 -4.70
CA VAL A 91 4.65 -0.87 -5.22
C VAL A 91 4.70 -0.83 -6.75
N ILE A 92 3.76 -1.53 -7.38
CA ILE A 92 3.60 -1.53 -8.84
C ILE A 92 2.31 -0.79 -9.15
N VAL A 93 2.40 0.27 -9.95
CA VAL A 93 1.27 1.07 -10.43
C VAL A 93 1.13 0.84 -11.93
N SER A 94 0.23 -0.04 -12.33
CA SER A 94 -0.05 -0.30 -13.75
C SER A 94 -1.21 0.57 -14.22
N ILE A 95 -0.98 1.35 -15.28
CA ILE A 95 -2.00 2.21 -15.88
C ILE A 95 -2.27 1.82 -17.33
N GLU A 96 -3.49 2.12 -17.78
CA GLU A 96 -3.83 2.17 -19.19
C GLU A 96 -4.20 3.62 -19.52
N GLU A 97 -3.54 4.21 -20.50
CA GLU A 97 -3.85 5.57 -20.93
C GLU A 97 -5.08 5.61 -21.85
N ARG A 98 -5.79 6.73 -21.83
CA ARG A 98 -6.87 7.01 -22.79
C ARG A 98 -6.26 7.22 -24.15
N THR A 99 -6.75 6.51 -25.15
CA THR A 99 -6.43 6.79 -26.55
C THR A 99 -7.03 8.15 -26.90
N ALA A 100 -6.20 9.12 -27.29
CA ALA A 100 -6.69 10.33 -27.93
C ALA A 100 -7.36 9.91 -29.25
N PHE A 101 -8.63 10.28 -29.43
CA PHE A 101 -9.34 10.12 -30.70
C PHE A 101 -8.91 11.19 -31.69
#